data_AF-A0A812KIR9-F1
#
_entry.id   AF-A0A812KIR9-F1
#
_cell.length_a   1.000
_cell.length_b   1.000
_cell.length_c   1.000
_cell.angle_alpha   90.00
_cell.angle_beta   90.00
_cell.angle_gamma   90.00
#
_symmetry.space_group_name_H-M   'P 1'
#
loop_
_entity.id
_entity.type
_entity.pdbx_description
1 polymer ?
#
loop_
_entity_poly.entity_id
_entity_poly.type
_entity_poly.pdbx_seq_one_letter_code
_entity_poly.pdbx_strand_id
1 'polypeptide(L)'
;MGAQLQACGRICWSDAQARSSKSSSSPPHELDEWARTARVKGTPVMDEAFICMGSKAPVCPQGARQVPAGPITLSTLQGSWLGSGGAKIVVSGTEVSINGLPLKAHKVELNDDGLVVSIGKLWQLQGWAATGGLEFRASSTRENMESARSELWTRTAATSAEVSEKMKLLGYAGSAANPLGRGVEGCMPGTTGAEMPPGYNTKKDAEEVSLLCALVSQWREPTTCKVCPRMVIPDFTNRAQTGLGVELMHYVATSIKQKGFQKRSGRQGHDIPVLVREPPGSDSKAEALRVWRARVAEEEGFPPVRVQDNEEVFTSLGNGHFFQALNLFQTEWKAINDDTRYCVGSDKLLNEALNEGVVSVILRHSTPRPVRAKIAELLNAKREFQWTLKEDGTVDTGSSLENTDYCSQFEWLSKGMDAEQVNCLVRTHLGIKDSKRIQG
;
A
#
# COMPACT_ATOMS: atom_id res chain seq x y z
N MET A 1 -4.17 -66.03 44.48
CA MET A 1 -3.78 -64.88 45.34
C MET A 1 -3.22 -63.84 44.38
N GLY A 2 -3.75 -62.62 44.19
CA GLY A 2 -4.77 -61.87 44.95
C GLY A 2 -4.19 -60.48 45.27
N ALA A 3 -4.84 -59.34 45.00
CA ALA A 3 -6.15 -59.10 44.39
C ALA A 3 -6.16 -57.78 43.58
N GLN A 4 -7.26 -57.48 42.88
CA GLN A 4 -7.50 -56.17 42.25
C GLN A 4 -7.78 -55.09 43.30
N LEU A 5 -7.56 -53.82 42.94
CA LEU A 5 -8.33 -52.70 43.52
C LEU A 5 -8.63 -51.64 42.45
N GLN A 6 -9.92 -51.33 42.28
CA GLN A 6 -10.43 -50.19 41.52
C GLN A 6 -11.05 -49.19 42.50
N ALA A 7 -10.85 -47.89 42.29
CA ALA A 7 -11.70 -46.79 42.78
C ALA A 7 -11.27 -45.52 42.00
N CYS A 8 -12.13 -44.96 41.13
CA CYS A 8 -13.13 -43.92 41.43
C CYS A 8 -12.54 -42.48 41.46
N GLY A 9 -13.29 -41.45 41.05
CA GLY A 9 -14.71 -41.43 40.69
C GLY A 9 -15.06 -40.56 39.48
N ARG A 10 -16.18 -40.89 38.84
CA ARG A 10 -16.96 -39.91 38.07
C ARG A 10 -17.72 -39.02 39.04
N ILE A 11 -17.96 -37.76 38.68
CA ILE A 11 -19.10 -37.00 39.18
C ILE A 11 -19.92 -36.58 37.96
N CYS A 12 -21.22 -36.85 38.01
CA CYS A 12 -22.19 -36.49 36.99
C CYS A 12 -23.31 -35.68 37.65
N TRP A 13 -23.69 -34.58 37.01
CA TRP A 13 -25.04 -33.99 37.00
C TRP A 13 -25.71 -33.59 38.33
N SER A 14 -26.06 -32.31 38.40
CA SER A 14 -27.27 -31.83 39.08
C SER A 14 -27.82 -30.63 38.30
N ASP A 15 -29.07 -30.69 37.85
CA ASP A 15 -29.70 -29.64 37.07
C ASP A 15 -29.92 -28.34 37.88
N ALA A 16 -29.87 -27.20 37.20
CA ALA A 16 -30.37 -25.92 37.71
C ALA A 16 -31.13 -25.20 36.60
N GLN A 17 -32.38 -24.82 36.88
CA GLN A 17 -33.31 -24.34 35.85
C GLN A 17 -33.13 -22.86 35.49
N ALA A 18 -33.19 -22.61 34.18
CA ALA A 18 -33.73 -21.42 33.51
C ALA A 18 -33.81 -20.08 34.29
N ARG A 19 -33.00 -19.11 33.85
CA ARG A 19 -33.49 -17.73 33.64
C ARG A 19 -33.17 -17.27 32.22
N SER A 20 -34.20 -16.82 31.51
CA SER A 20 -34.11 -16.35 30.12
C SER A 20 -33.89 -14.85 30.08
N SER A 21 -32.77 -14.41 29.50
CA SER A 21 -32.56 -13.04 29.03
C SER A 21 -32.18 -13.05 27.55
N LYS A 22 -33.18 -12.96 26.66
CA LYS A 22 -32.96 -12.84 25.22
C LYS A 22 -32.43 -11.45 24.87
N SER A 23 -31.12 -11.31 24.71
CA SER A 23 -30.50 -10.14 24.06
C SER A 23 -30.31 -10.43 22.57
N SER A 24 -31.34 -10.20 21.75
CA SER A 24 -31.28 -10.37 20.30
C SER A 24 -30.54 -9.19 19.64
N SER A 25 -29.20 -9.23 19.68
CA SER A 25 -28.33 -8.32 18.94
C SER A 25 -28.30 -8.68 17.45
N SER A 26 -29.39 -8.42 16.74
CA SER A 26 -29.40 -8.40 15.28
C SER A 26 -28.39 -7.35 14.78
N PRO A 27 -27.62 -7.61 13.71
CA PRO A 27 -26.77 -6.58 13.11
C PRO A 27 -27.63 -5.44 12.54
N PRO A 28 -27.10 -4.19 12.48
CA PRO A 28 -27.85 -3.06 11.95
C PRO A 28 -28.15 -3.24 10.45
N HIS A 29 -29.42 -3.06 10.11
CA HIS A 29 -29.97 -3.30 8.75
C HIS A 29 -29.41 -2.34 7.68
N GLU A 30 -28.93 -1.16 8.11
CA GLU A 30 -28.52 -0.04 7.26
C GLU A 30 -27.37 -0.37 6.30
N LEU A 31 -26.44 -1.26 6.70
CA LEU A 31 -25.31 -1.69 5.86
C LEU A 31 -25.74 -2.53 4.64
N ASP A 32 -26.85 -3.25 4.74
CA ASP A 32 -27.36 -4.12 3.67
C ASP A 32 -28.28 -3.38 2.69
N GLU A 33 -28.61 -2.12 3.00
CA GLU A 33 -29.50 -1.23 2.23
C GLU A 33 -28.70 -0.22 1.38
N TRP A 34 -27.55 0.25 1.87
CA TRP A 34 -26.58 1.03 1.09
C TRP A 34 -26.15 0.33 -0.19
N ALA A 35 -25.93 -0.99 -0.12
CA ALA A 35 -25.56 -1.84 -1.27
C ALA A 35 -26.65 -1.93 -2.37
N ARG A 36 -27.88 -1.48 -2.10
CA ARG A 36 -29.06 -1.64 -2.98
C ARG A 36 -29.56 -0.33 -3.60
N THR A 37 -29.16 0.83 -3.06
CA THR A 37 -29.84 2.12 -3.29
C THR A 37 -28.95 3.21 -3.93
N ALA A 38 -27.72 2.88 -4.33
CA ALA A 38 -26.69 3.83 -4.76
C ALA A 38 -26.87 4.48 -6.16
N ARG A 39 -28.04 5.10 -6.44
CA ARG A 39 -28.22 6.16 -7.45
C ARG A 39 -29.33 7.13 -7.03
N VAL A 40 -28.99 8.41 -6.85
CA VAL A 40 -29.96 9.51 -6.75
C VAL A 40 -30.19 10.12 -8.12
N LYS A 41 -31.45 10.37 -8.48
CA LYS A 41 -31.86 11.03 -9.74
C LYS A 41 -32.70 12.26 -9.41
N GLY A 42 -32.09 13.45 -9.44
CA GLY A 42 -32.78 14.74 -9.33
C GLY A 42 -32.58 15.47 -8.01
N THR A 43 -31.68 16.48 -8.03
CA THR A 43 -31.74 17.67 -7.16
C THR A 43 -33.00 18.49 -7.47
N PRO A 44 -33.59 19.20 -6.47
CA PRO A 44 -33.20 20.58 -6.10
C PRO A 44 -33.10 20.77 -4.56
N VAL A 45 -33.20 21.99 -3.98
CA VAL A 45 -32.23 23.13 -3.93
C VAL A 45 -32.83 24.25 -3.03
N MET A 46 -31.99 24.95 -2.23
CA MET A 46 -32.32 26.11 -1.35
C MET A 46 -33.29 25.82 -0.17
N ASP A 47 -33.57 26.72 0.79
CA ASP A 47 -32.77 27.55 1.75
C ASP A 47 -33.79 28.10 2.81
N GLU A 48 -33.54 28.92 3.85
CA GLU A 48 -32.41 29.73 4.36
C GLU A 48 -32.36 29.68 5.92
N ALA A 49 -31.28 30.20 6.55
CA ALA A 49 -31.36 30.98 7.81
C ALA A 49 -30.01 31.62 8.22
N PHE A 50 -29.99 32.93 8.50
CA PHE A 50 -28.79 33.68 8.92
C PHE A 50 -29.08 34.52 10.18
N ILE A 51 -28.27 34.42 11.24
CA ILE A 51 -28.26 35.38 12.37
C ILE A 51 -26.81 35.69 12.75
N CYS A 52 -26.49 36.98 12.88
CA CYS A 52 -25.13 37.50 13.03
C CYS A 52 -24.75 37.74 14.50
N MET A 53 -23.46 37.58 14.85
CA MET A 53 -22.86 38.26 16.01
C MET A 53 -21.41 38.73 15.77
N GLY A 54 -21.23 40.06 15.76
CA GLY A 54 -20.23 40.73 16.61
C GLY A 54 -18.73 40.44 16.42
N SER A 55 -18.23 40.11 15.24
CA SER A 55 -16.79 40.04 14.97
C SER A 55 -16.29 41.20 14.08
N LYS A 56 -14.97 41.43 14.05
CA LYS A 56 -14.35 42.40 13.12
C LYS A 56 -14.76 42.03 11.70
N ALA A 57 -15.11 43.04 10.88
CA ALA A 57 -15.53 42.82 9.50
C ALA A 57 -14.52 41.88 8.79
N PRO A 58 -14.97 40.77 8.18
CA PRO A 58 -14.05 39.82 7.57
C PRO A 58 -13.25 40.55 6.50
N VAL A 59 -11.93 40.39 6.54
CA VAL A 59 -11.05 40.86 5.46
C VAL A 59 -11.61 40.25 4.18
N CYS A 60 -12.04 41.09 3.23
CA CYS A 60 -12.62 40.63 1.97
C CYS A 60 -11.70 39.54 1.39
N PRO A 61 -12.21 38.32 1.15
CA PRO A 61 -11.38 37.22 0.71
C PRO A 61 -10.61 37.66 -0.53
N GLN A 62 -9.28 37.48 -0.54
CA GLN A 62 -8.43 37.95 -1.62
C GLN A 62 -9.03 37.50 -2.95
N GLY A 63 -9.43 38.47 -3.78
CA GLY A 63 -10.31 38.23 -4.93
C GLY A 63 -9.81 37.06 -5.76
N ALA A 64 -10.67 36.06 -5.95
CA ALA A 64 -10.29 34.71 -6.36
C ALA A 64 -9.21 34.73 -7.44
N ARG A 65 -7.99 34.31 -7.04
CA ARG A 65 -6.77 34.49 -7.82
C ARG A 65 -6.98 33.88 -9.21
N GLN A 66 -7.10 34.74 -10.23
CA GLN A 66 -7.53 34.32 -11.56
C GLN A 66 -6.66 33.15 -12.06
N VAL A 67 -7.29 31.98 -12.20
CA VAL A 67 -6.66 30.80 -12.78
C VAL A 67 -6.27 31.17 -14.21
N PRO A 68 -4.99 31.01 -14.62
CA PRO A 68 -4.61 31.28 -15.99
C PRO A 68 -5.43 30.40 -16.94
N ALA A 69 -6.24 31.03 -17.80
CA ALA A 69 -7.09 30.35 -18.75
C ALA A 69 -6.58 30.65 -20.17
N GLY A 70 -6.22 29.61 -20.91
CA GLY A 70 -5.69 29.74 -22.27
C GLY A 70 -4.81 28.56 -22.69
N PRO A 71 -4.33 28.55 -23.94
CA PRO A 71 -3.46 27.50 -24.47
C PRO A 71 -2.15 27.37 -23.69
N ILE A 72 -1.75 26.13 -23.38
CA ILE A 72 -0.50 25.82 -22.71
C ILE A 72 0.56 25.61 -23.80
N THR A 73 1.16 26.70 -24.24
CA THR A 73 2.22 26.73 -25.25
C THR A 73 3.60 26.45 -24.65
N LEU A 74 4.60 26.27 -25.50
CA LEU A 74 6.00 26.18 -25.05
C LEU A 74 6.43 27.39 -24.20
N SER A 75 5.94 28.60 -24.51
CA SER A 75 6.24 29.84 -23.76
C SER A 75 5.58 29.84 -22.38
N THR A 76 4.33 29.35 -22.27
CA THR A 76 3.64 29.15 -20.99
C THR A 76 4.44 28.25 -20.04
N LEU A 77 5.12 27.23 -20.57
CA LEU A 77 5.88 26.25 -19.80
C LEU A 77 7.32 26.70 -19.42
N GLN A 78 7.92 27.70 -20.07
CA GLN A 78 9.32 28.10 -19.83
C GLN A 78 9.63 28.45 -18.36
N GLY A 79 10.78 28.02 -17.85
CA GLY A 79 11.28 28.37 -16.51
C GLY A 79 11.05 27.31 -15.43
N SER A 80 11.08 27.72 -14.17
CA SER A 80 11.10 26.81 -13.01
C SER A 80 9.70 26.48 -12.47
N TRP A 81 9.46 25.19 -12.21
CA TRP A 81 8.24 24.63 -11.62
C TRP A 81 8.56 23.64 -10.50
N LEU A 82 7.65 23.49 -9.54
CA LEU A 82 7.64 22.45 -8.53
C LEU A 82 6.35 21.62 -8.69
N GLY A 83 6.50 20.33 -8.98
CA GLY A 83 5.43 19.34 -9.02
C GLY A 83 4.94 19.00 -7.62
N SER A 84 3.69 18.56 -7.50
CA SER A 84 3.12 18.24 -6.19
C SER A 84 3.79 17.03 -5.52
N GLY A 85 4.55 16.22 -6.27
CA GLY A 85 5.47 15.21 -5.73
C GLY A 85 6.72 15.76 -5.06
N GLY A 86 7.05 17.04 -5.23
CA GLY A 86 8.29 17.67 -4.75
C GLY A 86 9.43 17.66 -5.79
N ALA A 87 9.20 17.06 -6.97
CA ALA A 87 10.10 17.20 -8.12
C ALA A 87 10.14 18.66 -8.61
N LYS A 88 11.33 19.21 -8.81
CA LYS A 88 11.51 20.55 -9.39
C LYS A 88 12.00 20.41 -10.83
N ILE A 89 11.27 20.95 -11.81
CA ILE A 89 11.76 21.05 -13.20
C ILE A 89 12.15 22.48 -13.56
N VAL A 90 13.11 22.61 -14.47
CA VAL A 90 13.39 23.86 -15.19
C VAL A 90 13.37 23.55 -16.68
N VAL A 91 12.49 24.24 -17.40
CA VAL A 91 12.28 24.10 -18.85
C VAL A 91 12.93 25.28 -19.57
N SER A 92 13.72 25.00 -20.62
CA SER A 92 14.42 26.03 -21.42
C SER A 92 14.45 25.61 -22.89
N GLY A 93 13.74 26.35 -23.74
CA GLY A 93 13.30 25.83 -25.04
C GLY A 93 12.45 24.57 -24.81
N THR A 94 12.70 23.52 -25.58
CA THR A 94 12.13 22.18 -25.35
C THR A 94 12.98 21.31 -24.42
N GLU A 95 14.18 21.74 -24.01
CA GLU A 95 15.00 20.99 -23.05
C GLU A 95 14.38 21.10 -21.65
N VAL A 96 14.30 19.97 -20.95
CA VAL A 96 13.83 19.92 -19.56
C VAL A 96 14.97 19.42 -18.67
N SER A 97 15.08 19.98 -17.48
CA SER A 97 15.91 19.44 -16.40
C SER A 97 15.05 19.19 -15.17
N ILE A 98 15.36 18.13 -14.41
CA ILE A 98 14.71 17.79 -13.15
C ILE A 98 15.75 17.78 -12.02
N ASN A 99 15.44 18.44 -10.91
CA ASN A 99 16.32 18.66 -9.75
C ASN A 99 17.75 19.13 -10.13
N GLY A 100 17.89 19.86 -11.24
CA GLY A 100 19.16 20.38 -11.77
C GLY A 100 19.86 19.49 -12.82
N LEU A 101 19.26 18.38 -13.25
CA LEU A 101 19.86 17.42 -14.20
C LEU A 101 19.07 17.37 -15.52
N PRO A 102 19.71 17.44 -16.70
CA PRO A 102 19.02 17.50 -17.99
C PRO A 102 18.43 16.14 -18.40
N LEU A 103 17.12 16.12 -18.66
CA LEU A 103 16.39 14.97 -19.17
C LEU A 103 16.56 14.89 -20.69
N LYS A 104 17.50 14.04 -21.13
CA LYS A 104 17.86 13.90 -22.55
C LYS A 104 16.78 13.17 -23.36
N ALA A 105 16.04 12.28 -22.72
CA ALA A 105 14.97 11.48 -23.33
C ALA A 105 13.57 12.09 -23.13
N HIS A 106 13.42 13.12 -22.29
CA HIS A 106 12.12 13.72 -21.95
C HIS A 106 12.12 15.24 -22.19
N LYS A 107 12.15 15.61 -23.47
CA LYS A 107 11.94 16.98 -23.93
C LYS A 107 10.46 17.34 -23.94
N VAL A 108 10.14 18.63 -23.98
CA VAL A 108 8.76 19.09 -24.21
C VAL A 108 8.32 18.69 -25.61
N GLU A 109 7.25 17.90 -25.71
CA GLU A 109 6.63 17.55 -27.00
C GLU A 109 5.47 18.51 -27.29
N LEU A 110 5.38 18.97 -28.54
CA LEU A 110 4.35 19.89 -29.01
C LEU A 110 3.48 19.23 -30.08
N ASN A 111 2.22 19.68 -30.21
CA ASN A 111 1.40 19.39 -31.39
C ASN A 111 1.66 20.40 -32.53
N ASP A 112 1.01 20.19 -33.67
CA ASP A 112 1.16 21.05 -34.86
C ASP A 112 0.75 22.52 -34.61
N ASP A 113 -0.14 22.78 -33.65
CA ASP A 113 -0.56 24.13 -33.22
C ASP A 113 0.44 24.80 -32.24
N GLY A 114 1.53 24.12 -31.86
CA GLY A 114 2.52 24.61 -30.89
C GLY A 114 2.09 24.52 -29.42
N LEU A 115 1.04 23.75 -29.12
CA LEU A 115 0.60 23.45 -27.76
C LEU A 115 1.41 22.30 -27.17
N VAL A 116 1.71 22.37 -25.87
CA VAL A 116 2.37 21.29 -25.13
C VAL A 116 1.44 20.09 -25.03
N VAL A 117 1.93 18.93 -25.42
CA VAL A 117 1.26 17.63 -25.22
C VAL A 117 1.86 16.91 -24.01
N SER A 118 3.19 16.95 -23.86
CA SER A 118 3.89 16.14 -22.87
C SER A 118 5.26 16.73 -22.48
N ILE A 119 5.88 16.11 -21.46
CA ILE A 119 7.33 16.13 -21.24
C ILE A 119 7.83 14.70 -21.44
N GLY A 120 8.16 14.39 -22.70
CA GLY A 120 8.42 13.05 -23.20
C GLY A 120 7.31 12.05 -22.88
N LYS A 121 7.68 10.77 -22.85
CA LYS A 121 6.75 9.69 -22.49
C LYS A 121 6.24 9.76 -21.03
N LEU A 122 6.99 10.38 -20.12
CA LEU A 122 6.75 10.30 -18.66
C LEU A 122 5.55 11.13 -18.18
N TRP A 123 5.41 12.37 -18.63
CA TRP A 123 4.36 13.28 -18.15
C TRP A 123 3.47 13.73 -19.31
N GLN A 124 2.22 13.26 -19.35
CA GLN A 124 1.23 13.76 -20.32
C GLN A 124 0.45 14.92 -19.70
N LEU A 125 0.32 16.04 -20.41
CA LEU A 125 -0.42 17.21 -19.94
C LEU A 125 -1.92 16.89 -19.88
N GLN A 126 -2.61 17.39 -18.85
CA GLN A 126 -4.07 17.35 -18.73
C GLN A 126 -4.68 18.74 -18.94
N GLY A 127 -4.02 19.79 -18.45
CA GLY A 127 -4.45 21.17 -18.64
C GLY A 127 -4.07 22.08 -17.47
N TRP A 128 -4.88 23.11 -17.25
CA TRP A 128 -4.82 23.95 -16.06
C TRP A 128 -5.66 23.33 -14.94
N ALA A 129 -5.07 23.19 -13.75
CA ALA A 129 -5.82 22.78 -12.57
C ALA A 129 -6.71 23.92 -12.05
N ALA A 130 -7.86 23.58 -11.47
CA ALA A 130 -8.82 24.55 -10.92
C ALA A 130 -8.26 25.41 -9.76
N THR A 131 -7.17 24.96 -9.13
CA THR A 131 -6.41 25.70 -8.09
C THR A 131 -5.28 26.58 -8.66
N GLY A 132 -5.07 26.55 -9.97
CA GLY A 132 -3.93 27.17 -10.65
C GLY A 132 -2.68 26.27 -10.68
N GLY A 133 -1.92 26.36 -11.78
CA GLY A 133 -0.84 25.43 -12.09
C GLY A 133 -1.22 24.45 -13.20
N LEU A 134 -0.24 23.69 -13.68
CA LEU A 134 -0.40 22.72 -14.76
C LEU A 134 -0.58 21.32 -14.19
N GLU A 135 -1.62 20.62 -14.61
CA GLU A 135 -1.84 19.22 -14.25
C GLU A 135 -1.23 18.30 -15.30
N PHE A 136 -0.39 17.36 -14.86
CA PHE A 136 0.20 16.31 -15.68
C PHE A 136 -0.14 14.93 -15.08
N ARG A 137 -0.23 13.90 -15.90
CA ARG A 137 -0.26 12.49 -15.45
C ARG A 137 1.11 11.85 -15.65
N ALA A 138 1.62 11.19 -14.61
CA ALA A 138 2.94 10.55 -14.58
C ALA A 138 2.84 9.03 -14.77
N SER A 139 3.45 8.49 -15.83
CA SER A 139 3.46 7.05 -16.17
C SER A 139 4.70 6.66 -16.97
N SER A 140 5.16 5.42 -16.85
CA SER A 140 6.21 4.86 -17.73
C SER A 140 5.70 4.46 -19.11
N THR A 141 4.39 4.19 -19.26
CA THR A 141 3.74 3.68 -20.47
C THR A 141 2.49 4.48 -20.83
N ARG A 142 2.04 4.44 -22.09
CA ARG A 142 0.86 5.19 -22.56
C ARG A 142 -0.45 4.49 -22.17
N GLU A 143 -0.39 3.17 -22.09
CA GLU A 143 -1.48 2.25 -21.77
C GLU A 143 -1.97 2.48 -20.33
N ASN A 144 -1.04 2.72 -19.39
CA ASN A 144 -1.38 2.96 -17.99
C ASN A 144 -1.87 4.39 -17.70
N MET A 145 -1.93 5.29 -18.70
CA MET A 145 -2.19 6.72 -18.50
C MET A 145 -3.57 7.01 -17.89
N GLU A 146 -4.57 6.15 -18.10
CA GLU A 146 -5.90 6.31 -17.50
C GLU A 146 -5.92 6.08 -15.97
N SER A 147 -5.01 5.24 -15.47
CA SER A 147 -4.80 4.99 -14.03
C SER A 147 -3.62 5.78 -13.44
N ALA A 148 -2.86 6.48 -14.29
CA ALA A 148 -1.67 7.21 -13.90
C ALA A 148 -1.93 8.34 -12.89
N ARG A 149 -1.00 8.52 -11.96
CA ARG A 149 -1.08 9.55 -10.92
C ARG A 149 -1.07 10.95 -11.53
N SER A 150 -2.03 11.78 -11.13
CA SER A 150 -1.99 13.24 -11.34
C SER A 150 -0.92 13.90 -10.46
N GLU A 151 -0.17 14.82 -11.06
CA GLU A 151 0.80 15.70 -10.43
C GLU A 151 0.53 17.16 -10.83
N LEU A 152 0.42 18.03 -9.83
CA LEU A 152 0.13 19.46 -10.00
C LEU A 152 1.43 20.27 -9.95
N TRP A 153 1.79 20.86 -11.08
CA TRP A 153 3.00 21.67 -11.24
C TRP A 153 2.70 23.15 -11.04
N THR A 154 3.35 23.75 -10.04
CA THR A 154 3.22 25.16 -9.66
C THR A 154 4.51 25.93 -9.92
N ARG A 155 4.43 27.24 -10.17
CA ARG A 155 5.62 28.07 -10.43
C ARG A 155 6.46 28.18 -9.16
N THR A 156 7.79 27.95 -9.25
CA THR A 156 8.68 28.04 -8.07
C THR A 156 8.75 29.46 -7.48
N ALA A 157 8.42 30.49 -8.25
CA ALA A 157 8.25 31.86 -7.72
C ALA A 157 7.03 32.03 -6.80
N ALA A 158 6.12 31.04 -6.74
CA ALA A 158 4.96 31.01 -5.86
C ALA A 158 5.12 30.04 -4.66
N THR A 159 6.22 29.30 -4.58
CA THR A 159 6.52 28.41 -3.44
C THR A 159 7.31 29.16 -2.38
N SER A 160 6.92 29.06 -1.10
CA SER A 160 7.56 29.79 0.00
C SER A 160 8.99 29.31 0.28
N ALA A 161 9.76 30.15 1.00
CA ALA A 161 11.07 29.78 1.53
C ALA A 161 10.96 28.55 2.44
N GLU A 162 9.91 28.49 3.27
CA GLU A 162 9.54 27.34 4.10
C GLU A 162 9.40 26.05 3.29
N VAL A 163 8.67 26.05 2.16
CA VAL A 163 8.57 24.87 1.28
C VAL A 163 9.94 24.47 0.72
N SER A 164 10.79 25.45 0.36
CA SER A 164 12.14 25.18 -0.15
C SER A 164 13.08 24.58 0.90
N GLU A 165 13.00 25.05 2.15
CA GLU A 165 13.76 24.53 3.29
C GLU A 165 13.24 23.17 3.75
N LYS A 166 11.93 22.95 3.71
CA LYS A 166 11.29 21.65 3.97
C LYS A 166 11.74 20.59 2.95
N MET A 167 11.76 20.92 1.67
CA MET A 167 12.29 20.02 0.62
C MET A 167 13.80 19.75 0.77
N LYS A 168 14.55 20.65 1.41
CA LYS A 168 15.96 20.45 1.77
C LYS A 168 16.11 19.48 2.94
N LEU A 169 15.30 19.65 3.99
CA LEU A 169 15.26 18.73 5.14
C LEU A 169 14.81 17.31 4.76
N LEU A 170 13.89 17.20 3.79
CA LEU A 170 13.45 15.92 3.21
C LEU A 170 14.45 15.32 2.19
N GLY A 171 15.61 15.94 1.97
CA GLY A 171 16.70 15.42 1.13
C GLY A 171 16.55 15.64 -0.38
N TYR A 172 15.52 16.33 -0.86
CA TYR A 172 15.31 16.59 -2.29
C TYR A 172 16.16 17.76 -2.83
N ALA A 173 16.41 18.78 -2.01
CA ALA A 173 17.12 19.99 -2.45
C ALA A 173 18.66 19.82 -2.48
N GLY A 174 19.16 19.10 -3.48
CA GLY A 174 20.55 19.21 -3.95
C GLY A 174 21.61 18.35 -3.24
N SER A 175 21.23 17.35 -2.44
CA SER A 175 22.17 16.52 -1.65
C SER A 175 22.33 15.07 -2.12
N ALA A 176 21.52 14.58 -3.06
CA ALA A 176 21.60 13.20 -3.56
C ALA A 176 22.36 13.11 -4.90
N ALA A 177 23.48 12.35 -4.93
CA ALA A 177 24.37 12.26 -6.08
C ALA A 177 23.67 11.80 -7.37
N ASN A 178 23.84 12.61 -8.43
CA ASN A 178 23.41 12.45 -9.83
C ASN A 178 22.54 11.20 -10.13
N PRO A 179 21.20 11.28 -9.97
CA PRO A 179 20.29 10.22 -10.40
C PRO A 179 20.46 9.73 -11.85
N LEU A 180 20.85 10.57 -12.82
CA LEU A 180 21.11 10.10 -14.19
C LEU A 180 22.33 9.17 -14.27
N GLY A 181 23.27 9.27 -13.33
CA GLY A 181 24.38 8.33 -13.15
C GLY A 181 23.95 6.94 -12.63
N ARG A 182 22.64 6.65 -12.57
CA ARG A 182 22.05 5.37 -12.12
C ARG A 182 21.41 4.56 -13.25
N GLY A 183 21.42 5.06 -14.48
CA GLY A 183 21.10 4.27 -15.69
C GLY A 183 19.64 4.21 -16.13
N VAL A 184 18.69 4.74 -15.34
CA VAL A 184 17.27 4.81 -15.71
C VAL A 184 16.76 6.24 -15.61
N GLU A 185 16.36 6.81 -16.75
CA GLU A 185 15.72 8.13 -16.81
C GLU A 185 14.22 7.95 -16.49
N GLY A 186 13.79 8.32 -15.27
CA GLY A 186 12.38 8.27 -14.85
C GLY A 186 12.11 7.76 -13.43
N CYS A 187 12.80 6.72 -12.94
CA CYS A 187 12.66 6.23 -11.55
C CYS A 187 13.36 7.18 -10.54
N MET A 188 12.81 8.40 -10.37
CA MET A 188 13.35 9.46 -9.51
C MET A 188 12.71 9.45 -8.10
N PRO A 189 13.48 9.46 -7.00
CA PRO A 189 12.95 9.70 -5.67
C PRO A 189 12.50 11.16 -5.53
N GLY A 190 11.18 11.37 -5.53
CA GLY A 190 10.57 12.69 -5.69
C GLY A 190 9.04 12.65 -5.57
N THR A 191 8.52 11.86 -4.62
CA THR A 191 7.10 11.81 -4.27
C THR A 191 6.88 12.05 -2.77
N THR A 192 6.35 13.23 -2.44
CA THR A 192 5.83 13.73 -1.16
C THR A 192 4.65 12.94 -0.56
N GLY A 193 4.56 11.63 -0.79
CA GLY A 193 3.54 10.78 -0.11
C GLY A 193 3.64 10.81 1.43
N ALA A 194 4.78 11.28 1.96
CA ALA A 194 4.99 11.60 3.37
C ALA A 194 4.13 12.78 3.87
N GLU A 195 3.62 13.66 3.01
CA GLU A 195 2.75 14.78 3.39
C GLU A 195 1.32 14.60 2.87
N MET A 196 0.35 14.91 3.74
CA MET A 196 -1.06 14.96 3.39
C MET A 196 -1.32 16.24 2.57
N PRO A 197 -1.84 16.19 1.34
CA PRO A 197 -2.04 17.38 0.51
C PRO A 197 -3.00 18.38 1.16
N PRO A 198 -2.91 19.69 0.84
CA PRO A 198 -3.93 20.66 1.25
C PRO A 198 -5.31 20.22 0.74
N GLY A 199 -6.27 20.03 1.65
CA GLY A 199 -7.58 19.44 1.33
C GLY A 199 -7.64 17.91 1.44
N TYR A 200 -6.61 17.24 1.98
CA TYR A 200 -6.64 15.82 2.34
C TYR A 200 -7.83 15.52 3.25
N ASN A 201 -8.67 14.58 2.82
CA ASN A 201 -9.95 14.33 3.44
C ASN A 201 -9.82 13.31 4.58
N THR A 202 -9.34 13.78 5.73
CA THR A 202 -9.19 12.97 6.96
C THR A 202 -10.48 12.24 7.39
N LYS A 203 -11.66 12.78 7.01
CA LYS A 203 -12.95 12.10 7.19
C LYS A 203 -13.08 10.88 6.27
N LYS A 204 -12.66 10.96 5.00
CA LYS A 204 -12.57 9.81 4.10
C LYS A 204 -11.60 8.75 4.65
N ASP A 205 -10.47 9.15 5.22
CA ASP A 205 -9.55 8.18 5.82
C ASP A 205 -10.20 7.48 7.02
N ALA A 206 -10.85 8.22 7.92
CA ALA A 206 -11.61 7.65 9.02
C ALA A 206 -12.77 6.74 8.55
N GLU A 207 -13.44 7.06 7.45
CA GLU A 207 -14.45 6.23 6.81
C GLU A 207 -13.86 4.94 6.22
N GLU A 208 -12.71 5.01 5.54
CA GLU A 208 -12.01 3.86 4.98
C GLU A 208 -11.37 2.96 6.07
N VAL A 209 -10.87 3.56 7.16
CA VAL A 209 -10.44 2.89 8.40
C VAL A 209 -11.61 2.14 9.03
N SER A 210 -12.76 2.80 9.18
CA SER A 210 -13.97 2.22 9.75
C SER A 210 -14.51 1.09 8.90
N LEU A 211 -14.52 1.26 7.56
CA LEU A 211 -14.91 0.22 6.60
C LEU A 211 -13.99 -1.00 6.68
N LEU A 212 -12.66 -0.82 6.72
CA LEU A 212 -11.72 -1.93 6.88
C LEU A 212 -11.98 -2.69 8.20
N CYS A 213 -12.12 -1.96 9.30
CA CYS A 213 -12.36 -2.56 10.62
C CYS A 213 -13.73 -3.28 10.69
N ALA A 214 -14.76 -2.75 10.04
CA ALA A 214 -16.08 -3.38 9.93
C ALA A 214 -16.03 -4.66 9.07
N LEU A 215 -15.43 -4.62 7.88
CA LEU A 215 -15.30 -5.78 6.99
C LEU A 215 -14.46 -6.89 7.65
N VAL A 216 -13.32 -6.54 8.27
CA VAL A 216 -12.50 -7.51 9.01
C VAL A 216 -13.30 -8.09 10.19
N SER A 217 -14.02 -7.29 10.96
CA SER A 217 -14.84 -7.78 12.08
C SER A 217 -16.00 -8.69 11.64
N GLN A 218 -16.63 -8.39 10.51
CA GLN A 218 -17.71 -9.20 9.93
C GLN A 218 -17.21 -10.57 9.47
N TRP A 219 -16.03 -10.61 8.81
CA TRP A 219 -15.55 -11.79 8.09
C TRP A 219 -14.47 -12.62 8.80
N ARG A 220 -13.88 -12.12 9.89
CA ARG A 220 -12.87 -12.85 10.65
C ARG A 220 -13.41 -14.07 11.41
N GLU A 221 -12.49 -14.97 11.73
CA GLU A 221 -12.65 -15.99 12.75
C GLU A 221 -12.55 -15.34 14.16
N PRO A 222 -13.13 -15.96 15.21
CA PRO A 222 -13.17 -15.34 16.54
C PRO A 222 -11.79 -15.04 17.13
N THR A 223 -10.81 -15.92 16.88
CA THR A 223 -9.42 -15.87 17.36
C THR A 223 -8.44 -15.68 16.20
N THR A 224 -7.28 -15.09 16.48
CA THR A 224 -6.11 -15.17 15.58
C THR A 224 -5.56 -16.59 15.50
N CYS A 225 -4.72 -16.87 14.51
CA CYS A 225 -3.94 -18.11 14.42
C CYS A 225 -2.46 -17.82 14.17
N LYS A 226 -1.53 -18.63 14.71
CA LYS A 226 -0.15 -18.64 14.19
C LYS A 226 -0.14 -19.44 12.88
N VAL A 227 0.26 -18.82 11.78
CA VAL A 227 0.30 -19.48 10.46
C VAL A 227 1.74 -19.63 9.99
N CYS A 228 2.15 -20.87 9.71
CA CYS A 228 3.49 -21.17 9.20
C CYS A 228 3.67 -20.62 7.78
N PRO A 229 4.77 -19.90 7.47
CA PRO A 229 4.99 -19.28 6.16
C PRO A 229 4.83 -20.21 4.96
N ARG A 230 5.20 -21.50 5.09
CA ARG A 230 5.02 -22.49 4.02
C ARG A 230 3.57 -22.63 3.55
N MET A 231 2.59 -22.33 4.41
CA MET A 231 1.14 -22.49 4.16
C MET A 231 0.50 -21.28 3.46
N VAL A 232 1.24 -20.17 3.35
CA VAL A 232 0.70 -18.89 2.85
C VAL A 232 1.07 -18.69 1.39
N ILE A 233 0.06 -18.40 0.57
CA ILE A 233 0.20 -18.02 -0.83
C ILE A 233 -0.36 -16.60 -1.04
N PRO A 234 0.14 -15.82 -2.03
CA PRO A 234 -0.39 -14.49 -2.30
C PRO A 234 -1.85 -14.57 -2.79
N ASP A 235 -2.71 -13.65 -2.36
CA ASP A 235 -4.06 -13.53 -2.94
C ASP A 235 -4.03 -12.61 -4.16
N PHE A 236 -4.34 -13.17 -5.33
CA PHE A 236 -4.30 -12.46 -6.62
C PHE A 236 -5.54 -11.57 -6.87
N THR A 237 -6.48 -11.47 -5.92
CA THR A 237 -7.56 -10.45 -5.97
C THR A 237 -7.08 -9.03 -5.64
N ASN A 238 -5.81 -8.85 -5.25
CA ASN A 238 -5.18 -7.55 -4.97
C ASN A 238 -4.39 -7.00 -6.20
N ARG A 239 -4.09 -5.69 -6.19
CA ARG A 239 -3.20 -4.95 -7.12
C ARG A 239 -3.32 -5.35 -8.60
N ALA A 240 -4.54 -5.27 -9.15
CA ALA A 240 -4.83 -5.52 -10.57
C ALA A 240 -4.24 -6.85 -11.11
N GLN A 241 -4.16 -7.89 -10.28
CA GLN A 241 -3.60 -9.22 -10.61
C GLN A 241 -2.09 -9.25 -10.90
N THR A 242 -1.36 -8.14 -10.73
CA THR A 242 0.10 -8.03 -11.02
C THR A 242 1.00 -8.85 -10.07
N GLY A 243 0.44 -9.41 -9.00
CA GLY A 243 1.15 -10.31 -8.08
C GLY A 243 2.08 -9.59 -7.11
N LEU A 244 3.24 -10.20 -6.83
CA LEU A 244 4.28 -9.66 -5.94
C LEU A 244 5.54 -9.32 -6.74
N GLY A 245 6.11 -8.12 -6.56
CA GLY A 245 7.48 -7.86 -7.02
C GLY A 245 8.49 -8.69 -6.23
N VAL A 246 9.18 -9.62 -6.89
CA VAL A 246 10.13 -10.56 -6.26
C VAL A 246 11.27 -9.84 -5.53
N GLU A 247 11.71 -8.67 -6.01
CA GLU A 247 12.86 -7.98 -5.44
C GLU A 247 12.50 -7.28 -4.12
N LEU A 248 11.23 -6.92 -3.91
CA LEU A 248 10.77 -6.43 -2.59
C LEU A 248 10.69 -7.56 -1.56
N MET A 249 10.37 -8.78 -1.97
CA MET A 249 10.48 -9.96 -1.09
C MET A 249 11.93 -10.18 -0.67
N HIS A 250 12.89 -10.09 -1.60
CA HIS A 250 14.32 -10.16 -1.28
C HIS A 250 14.78 -8.99 -0.40
N TYR A 251 14.31 -7.77 -0.64
CA TYR A 251 14.59 -6.60 0.21
C TYR A 251 14.09 -6.82 1.65
N VAL A 252 12.86 -7.33 1.83
CA VAL A 252 12.32 -7.65 3.16
C VAL A 252 13.14 -8.74 3.85
N ALA A 253 13.53 -9.80 3.14
CA ALA A 253 14.39 -10.85 3.70
C ALA A 253 15.79 -10.33 4.08
N THR A 254 16.37 -9.44 3.27
CA THR A 254 17.65 -8.78 3.57
C THR A 254 17.53 -7.82 4.75
N SER A 255 16.42 -7.08 4.88
CA SER A 255 16.12 -6.23 6.04
C SER A 255 16.01 -7.06 7.33
N ILE A 256 15.32 -8.20 7.31
CA ILE A 256 15.27 -9.16 8.42
C ILE A 256 16.67 -9.70 8.75
N LYS A 257 17.45 -10.12 7.74
CA LYS A 257 18.82 -10.62 7.91
C LYS A 257 19.79 -9.59 8.52
N GLN A 258 19.57 -8.30 8.29
CA GLN A 258 20.40 -7.20 8.78
C GLN A 258 19.96 -6.64 10.14
N LYS A 259 18.65 -6.61 10.42
CA LYS A 259 18.05 -5.91 11.59
C LYS A 259 17.48 -6.86 12.64
N GLY A 260 17.42 -8.16 12.36
CA GLY A 260 16.68 -9.16 13.13
C GLY A 260 15.18 -9.14 12.82
N PHE A 261 14.50 -10.25 13.11
CA PHE A 261 13.06 -10.38 13.00
C PHE A 261 12.35 -9.73 14.18
N GLN A 262 11.43 -8.81 13.91
CA GLN A 262 10.72 -8.05 14.94
C GLN A 262 9.31 -8.58 15.14
N LYS A 263 9.16 -9.56 16.05
CA LYS A 263 7.86 -10.09 16.48
C LYS A 263 6.97 -8.96 17.02
N ARG A 264 5.68 -8.94 16.63
CA ARG A 264 4.72 -7.92 17.07
C ARG A 264 4.60 -7.89 18.59
N SER A 265 4.72 -6.70 19.18
CA SER A 265 4.43 -6.42 20.59
C SER A 265 3.63 -5.12 20.69
N GLY A 266 2.34 -5.21 21.01
CA GLY A 266 1.39 -4.10 20.92
C GLY A 266 1.36 -3.48 19.51
N ARG A 267 1.99 -2.32 19.36
CA ARG A 267 2.13 -1.56 18.11
C ARG A 267 3.50 -1.70 17.42
N GLN A 268 4.52 -2.21 18.11
CA GLN A 268 5.89 -2.32 17.57
C GLN A 268 6.14 -3.68 16.92
N GLY A 269 7.03 -3.72 15.92
CA GLY A 269 7.36 -4.92 15.15
C GLY A 269 6.42 -5.17 13.96
N HIS A 270 6.71 -6.21 13.16
CA HIS A 270 6.05 -6.50 11.89
C HIS A 270 4.52 -6.57 12.00
N ASP A 271 3.82 -5.97 11.04
CA ASP A 271 2.35 -5.88 11.04
C ASP A 271 1.65 -7.24 11.01
N ILE A 272 0.52 -7.32 11.73
CA ILE A 272 -0.34 -8.51 11.85
C ILE A 272 -0.95 -8.80 10.47
N PRO A 273 -0.64 -9.93 9.81
CA PRO A 273 -1.15 -10.19 8.47
C PRO A 273 -2.66 -10.51 8.46
N VAL A 274 -3.33 -10.16 7.36
CA VAL A 274 -4.71 -10.59 7.08
C VAL A 274 -4.69 -11.69 6.03
N LEU A 275 -5.17 -12.86 6.42
CA LEU A 275 -5.21 -14.07 5.62
C LEU A 275 -6.65 -14.55 5.44
N VAL A 276 -6.97 -15.23 4.33
CA VAL A 276 -8.22 -15.99 4.20
C VAL A 276 -7.90 -17.47 4.30
N ARG A 277 -8.60 -18.21 5.17
CA ARG A 277 -8.52 -19.67 5.25
C ARG A 277 -9.17 -20.29 4.02
N GLU A 278 -8.46 -21.20 3.35
CA GLU A 278 -8.95 -21.93 2.18
C GLU A 278 -8.85 -23.44 2.41
N PRO A 279 -9.98 -24.16 2.50
CA PRO A 279 -9.98 -25.59 2.82
C PRO A 279 -9.46 -26.43 1.64
N PRO A 280 -9.04 -27.68 1.91
CA PRO A 280 -8.73 -28.65 0.87
C PRO A 280 -9.87 -28.77 -0.16
N GLY A 281 -9.54 -28.72 -1.44
CA GLY A 281 -10.51 -28.89 -2.53
C GLY A 281 -11.40 -27.68 -2.87
N SER A 282 -11.17 -26.48 -2.32
CA SER A 282 -11.92 -25.30 -2.77
C SER A 282 -11.44 -24.79 -4.14
N ASP A 283 -12.35 -24.25 -4.95
CA ASP A 283 -12.01 -23.66 -6.26
C ASP A 283 -11.03 -22.48 -6.11
N SER A 284 -11.22 -21.65 -5.09
CA SER A 284 -10.32 -20.53 -4.77
C SER A 284 -8.93 -20.99 -4.36
N LYS A 285 -8.78 -22.12 -3.63
CA LYS A 285 -7.49 -22.76 -3.39
C LYS A 285 -6.85 -23.22 -4.70
N ALA A 286 -7.61 -23.95 -5.52
CA ALA A 286 -7.10 -24.54 -6.76
C ALA A 286 -6.61 -23.47 -7.74
N GLU A 287 -7.38 -22.38 -7.88
CA GLU A 287 -7.01 -21.22 -8.69
C GLU A 287 -5.77 -20.50 -8.14
N ALA A 288 -5.75 -20.17 -6.85
CA ALA A 288 -4.63 -19.46 -6.24
C ALA A 288 -3.32 -20.27 -6.28
N LEU A 289 -3.37 -21.60 -6.04
CA LEU A 289 -2.21 -22.48 -6.20
C LEU A 289 -1.76 -22.59 -7.67
N ARG A 290 -2.69 -22.68 -8.62
CA ARG A 290 -2.37 -22.73 -10.06
C ARG A 290 -1.65 -21.45 -10.50
N VAL A 291 -2.17 -20.28 -10.13
CA VAL A 291 -1.58 -18.98 -10.48
C VAL A 291 -0.22 -18.80 -9.77
N TRP A 292 -0.11 -19.15 -8.49
CA TRP A 292 1.15 -19.01 -7.77
C TRP A 292 2.23 -19.97 -8.29
N ARG A 293 1.91 -21.24 -8.54
CA ARG A 293 2.86 -22.20 -9.14
C ARG A 293 3.30 -21.76 -10.54
N ALA A 294 2.42 -21.17 -11.34
CA ALA A 294 2.79 -20.59 -12.63
C ALA A 294 3.79 -19.42 -12.46
N ARG A 295 3.52 -18.45 -11.56
CA ARG A 295 4.43 -17.31 -11.36
C ARG A 295 5.78 -17.72 -10.77
N VAL A 296 5.83 -18.71 -9.88
CA VAL A 296 7.08 -19.25 -9.32
C VAL A 296 7.90 -20.04 -10.37
N ALA A 297 7.26 -20.57 -11.41
CA ALA A 297 7.95 -21.19 -12.55
C ALA A 297 8.37 -20.19 -13.63
N GLU A 298 7.68 -19.06 -13.75
CA GLU A 298 7.95 -17.96 -14.69
C GLU A 298 9.08 -17.05 -14.20
N GLU A 299 9.06 -16.65 -12.92
CA GLU A 299 9.96 -15.61 -12.39
C GLU A 299 11.02 -16.18 -11.42
N GLU A 300 12.29 -16.17 -11.85
CA GLU A 300 13.45 -16.58 -11.03
C GLU A 300 13.53 -15.76 -9.74
N GLY A 301 13.87 -16.42 -8.62
CA GLY A 301 14.10 -15.80 -7.32
C GLY A 301 13.02 -16.11 -6.30
N PHE A 302 11.79 -16.44 -6.73
CA PHE A 302 10.78 -16.95 -5.81
C PHE A 302 11.19 -18.30 -5.17
N PRO A 303 10.92 -18.50 -3.87
CA PRO A 303 11.09 -19.81 -3.24
C PRO A 303 10.02 -20.79 -3.75
N PRO A 304 10.30 -22.11 -3.76
CA PRO A 304 9.38 -23.11 -4.29
C PRO A 304 8.08 -23.21 -3.49
N VAL A 305 6.96 -23.41 -4.19
CA VAL A 305 5.63 -23.63 -3.57
C VAL A 305 5.62 -24.94 -2.80
N ARG A 306 5.44 -24.87 -1.48
CA ARG A 306 5.58 -26.01 -0.54
C ARG A 306 4.28 -26.56 0.06
N VAL A 307 3.11 -26.11 -0.42
CA VAL A 307 1.81 -26.67 0.02
C VAL A 307 1.30 -27.74 -0.93
N GLN A 308 0.81 -28.84 -0.35
CA GLN A 308 0.21 -29.95 -1.05
C GLN A 308 -1.28 -29.69 -1.38
N ASP A 309 -1.81 -30.37 -2.41
CA ASP A 309 -3.17 -30.11 -2.89
C ASP A 309 -4.27 -30.60 -1.92
N ASN A 310 -3.91 -31.47 -0.97
CA ASN A 310 -4.75 -31.96 0.14
C ASN A 310 -4.61 -31.18 1.46
N GLU A 311 -3.60 -30.32 1.63
CA GLU A 311 -3.44 -29.49 2.84
C GLU A 311 -4.43 -28.30 2.87
N GLU A 312 -4.58 -27.62 4.01
CA GLU A 312 -5.20 -26.29 4.05
C GLU A 312 -4.23 -25.23 3.45
N VAL A 313 -4.72 -24.15 2.85
CA VAL A 313 -3.88 -22.97 2.50
C VAL A 313 -4.45 -21.70 3.12
N PHE A 314 -3.61 -20.67 3.18
CA PHE A 314 -4.01 -19.31 3.54
C PHE A 314 -3.67 -18.35 2.40
N THR A 315 -4.65 -17.61 1.88
CA THR A 315 -4.39 -16.56 0.87
C THR A 315 -4.15 -15.22 1.56
N SER A 316 -3.07 -14.54 1.18
CA SER A 316 -2.61 -13.30 1.82
C SER A 316 -3.22 -12.06 1.16
N LEU A 317 -4.13 -11.36 1.84
CA LEU A 317 -4.70 -10.09 1.38
C LEU A 317 -3.72 -8.91 1.53
N GLY A 318 -2.79 -9.00 2.48
CA GLY A 318 -1.69 -8.07 2.71
C GLY A 318 -0.51 -8.78 3.37
N ASN A 319 0.69 -8.17 3.30
CA ASN A 319 1.96 -8.75 3.77
C ASN A 319 2.42 -10.03 3.02
N GLY A 320 2.02 -10.19 1.76
CA GLY A 320 2.45 -11.30 0.91
C GLY A 320 3.98 -11.39 0.73
N HIS A 321 4.63 -10.25 0.46
CA HIS A 321 6.10 -10.16 0.38
C HIS A 321 6.80 -10.64 1.66
N PHE A 322 6.22 -10.38 2.83
CA PHE A 322 6.76 -10.79 4.12
C PHE A 322 6.69 -12.30 4.32
N PHE A 323 5.57 -12.95 4.00
CA PHE A 323 5.50 -14.42 4.08
C PHE A 323 6.42 -15.11 3.08
N GLN A 324 6.55 -14.59 1.85
CA GLN A 324 7.50 -15.18 0.89
C GLN A 324 8.96 -14.87 1.27
N ALA A 325 9.24 -13.74 1.93
CA ALA A 325 10.56 -13.46 2.52
C ALA A 325 10.90 -14.46 3.63
N LEU A 326 9.93 -14.86 4.45
CA LEU A 326 10.12 -15.95 5.42
C LEU A 326 10.30 -17.32 4.74
N ASN A 327 9.64 -17.57 3.60
CA ASN A 327 9.88 -18.79 2.81
C ASN A 327 11.28 -18.85 2.18
N LEU A 328 11.93 -17.71 1.86
CA LEU A 328 13.35 -17.69 1.50
C LEU A 328 14.22 -18.24 2.63
N PHE A 329 13.99 -17.85 3.88
CA PHE A 329 14.72 -18.40 5.03
C PHE A 329 14.41 -19.89 5.27
N GLN A 330 13.15 -20.33 5.15
CA GLN A 330 12.78 -21.75 5.31
C GLN A 330 13.36 -22.69 4.24
N THR A 331 13.84 -22.14 3.13
CA THR A 331 14.41 -22.91 2.01
C THR A 331 15.91 -22.65 1.82
N GLU A 332 16.54 -21.90 2.74
CA GLU A 332 17.91 -21.38 2.64
C GLU A 332 18.22 -20.78 1.27
N TRP A 333 17.25 -20.07 0.70
CA TRP A 333 17.30 -19.62 -0.68
C TRP A 333 18.44 -18.62 -0.91
N LYS A 334 18.92 -18.54 -2.15
CA LYS A 334 19.94 -17.57 -2.53
C LYS A 334 19.36 -16.16 -2.57
N ALA A 335 20.15 -15.15 -2.22
CA ALA A 335 19.85 -13.77 -2.54
C ALA A 335 19.83 -13.56 -4.06
N ILE A 336 18.97 -12.67 -4.55
CA ILE A 336 18.78 -12.44 -5.99
C ILE A 336 19.85 -11.54 -6.62
N ASN A 337 20.62 -10.82 -5.79
CA ASN A 337 21.65 -9.86 -6.22
C ASN A 337 23.05 -10.15 -5.63
N ASP A 338 23.22 -11.21 -4.83
CA ASP A 338 24.51 -11.59 -4.23
C ASP A 338 24.61 -13.11 -4.01
N ASP A 339 25.80 -13.62 -3.70
CA ASP A 339 26.05 -15.06 -3.53
C ASP A 339 25.64 -15.64 -2.16
N THR A 340 25.10 -14.84 -1.25
CA THR A 340 24.71 -15.31 0.09
C THR A 340 23.35 -16.03 0.09
N ARG A 341 23.11 -16.81 1.14
CA ARG A 341 21.82 -17.44 1.43
C ARG A 341 21.08 -16.73 2.57
N TYR A 342 19.77 -16.90 2.63
CA TYR A 342 18.96 -16.51 3.79
C TYR A 342 18.95 -17.64 4.81
N CYS A 343 19.91 -17.61 5.75
CA CYS A 343 19.99 -18.54 6.87
C CYS A 343 19.52 -17.86 8.16
N VAL A 344 18.86 -18.60 9.06
CA VAL A 344 18.27 -18.07 10.30
C VAL A 344 19.33 -17.60 11.31
N GLY A 345 20.51 -18.25 11.31
CA GLY A 345 21.60 -17.91 12.22
C GLY A 345 21.21 -18.09 13.69
N SER A 346 21.42 -17.05 14.50
CA SER A 346 21.12 -17.02 15.93
C SER A 346 19.77 -16.36 16.28
N ASP A 347 18.98 -15.95 15.28
CA ASP A 347 17.70 -15.25 15.52
C ASP A 347 16.60 -16.23 15.98
N LYS A 348 16.37 -16.22 17.29
CA LYS A 348 15.34 -17.04 17.94
C LYS A 348 13.92 -16.63 17.58
N LEU A 349 13.65 -15.35 17.30
CA LEU A 349 12.32 -14.85 16.99
C LEU A 349 11.94 -15.17 15.53
N LEU A 350 12.91 -15.08 14.63
CA LEU A 350 12.79 -15.62 13.28
C LEU A 350 12.54 -17.13 13.35
N ASN A 351 13.34 -17.88 14.13
CA ASN A 351 13.13 -19.32 14.27
C ASN A 351 11.75 -19.69 14.83
N GLU A 352 11.20 -18.93 15.80
CA GLU A 352 9.81 -19.10 16.26
C GLU A 352 8.82 -18.85 15.11
N ALA A 353 8.95 -17.72 14.41
CA ALA A 353 8.06 -17.34 13.31
C ALA A 353 8.08 -18.32 12.13
N LEU A 354 9.21 -19.02 11.90
CA LEU A 354 9.30 -20.05 10.87
C LEU A 354 8.70 -21.39 11.32
N ASN A 355 8.89 -21.83 12.57
CA ASN A 355 8.48 -23.16 13.02
C ASN A 355 7.07 -23.20 13.63
N GLU A 356 6.71 -22.18 14.42
CA GLU A 356 5.40 -22.05 15.06
C GLU A 356 4.43 -21.19 14.23
N GLY A 357 4.95 -20.31 13.38
CA GLY A 357 4.17 -19.44 12.51
C GLY A 357 3.94 -18.02 13.05
N VAL A 358 3.42 -17.14 12.20
CA VAL A 358 3.16 -15.73 12.51
C VAL A 358 1.70 -15.53 12.91
N VAL A 359 1.47 -14.84 14.04
CA VAL A 359 0.12 -14.46 14.51
C VAL A 359 -0.56 -13.59 13.46
N SER A 360 -1.70 -14.08 12.94
CA SER A 360 -2.42 -13.50 11.81
C SER A 360 -3.92 -13.42 12.08
N VAL A 361 -4.59 -12.42 11.51
CA VAL A 361 -6.05 -12.35 11.43
C VAL A 361 -6.52 -13.28 10.31
N ILE A 362 -7.36 -14.25 10.65
CA ILE A 362 -7.91 -15.21 9.69
C ILE A 362 -9.33 -14.79 9.33
N LEU A 363 -9.60 -14.62 8.04
CA LEU A 363 -10.94 -14.46 7.46
C LEU A 363 -11.47 -15.83 7.02
N ARG A 364 -12.77 -16.04 7.19
CA ARG A 364 -13.43 -17.30 6.84
C ARG A 364 -13.41 -17.52 5.32
N HIS A 365 -13.29 -18.76 4.87
CA HIS A 365 -13.37 -19.14 3.44
C HIS A 365 -14.54 -18.48 2.68
N SER A 366 -15.71 -18.39 3.32
CA SER A 366 -16.93 -17.78 2.76
C SER A 366 -16.85 -16.27 2.52
N THR A 367 -15.73 -15.61 2.81
CA THR A 367 -15.50 -14.19 2.49
C THR A 367 -15.54 -13.97 0.97
N PRO A 368 -16.50 -13.20 0.42
CA PRO A 368 -16.66 -13.03 -1.02
C PRO A 368 -15.46 -12.35 -1.68
N ARG A 369 -15.12 -12.72 -2.93
CA ARG A 369 -13.99 -12.12 -3.67
C ARG A 369 -14.01 -10.58 -3.73
N PRO A 370 -15.15 -9.89 -3.92
CA PRO A 370 -15.19 -8.42 -3.86
C PRO A 370 -14.84 -7.85 -2.47
N VAL A 371 -15.20 -8.56 -1.39
CA VAL A 371 -14.85 -8.16 -0.02
C VAL A 371 -13.35 -8.38 0.24
N ARG A 372 -12.78 -9.52 -0.23
CA ARG A 372 -11.34 -9.77 -0.19
C ARG A 372 -10.58 -8.65 -0.89
N ALA A 373 -10.95 -8.34 -2.14
CA ALA A 373 -10.35 -7.27 -2.91
C ALA A 373 -10.44 -5.91 -2.19
N LYS A 374 -11.59 -5.56 -1.60
CA LYS A 374 -11.73 -4.29 -0.88
C LYS A 374 -10.92 -4.23 0.42
N ILE A 375 -10.84 -5.30 1.19
CA ILE A 375 -9.94 -5.39 2.36
C ILE A 375 -8.49 -5.25 1.91
N ALA A 376 -8.10 -5.93 0.82
CA ALA A 376 -6.75 -5.94 0.27
C ALA A 376 -6.32 -4.59 -0.35
N GLU A 377 -7.27 -3.84 -0.91
CA GLU A 377 -7.15 -2.45 -1.36
C GLU A 377 -6.91 -1.52 -0.16
N LEU A 378 -7.80 -1.56 0.84
CA LEU A 378 -7.74 -0.70 2.03
C LEU A 378 -6.45 -0.92 2.85
N LEU A 379 -5.95 -2.16 2.94
CA LEU A 379 -4.68 -2.51 3.57
C LEU A 379 -3.45 -1.91 2.86
N ASN A 380 -3.49 -1.78 1.52
CA ASN A 380 -2.43 -1.14 0.74
C ASN A 380 -2.55 0.40 0.71
N ALA A 381 -3.77 0.94 0.84
CA ALA A 381 -4.06 2.36 0.62
C ALA A 381 -3.63 3.29 1.78
N LYS A 382 -3.36 2.76 2.98
CA LYS A 382 -2.98 3.55 4.18
C LYS A 382 -1.53 3.32 4.56
N ARG A 383 -0.93 4.29 5.26
CA ARG A 383 0.51 4.33 5.59
C ARG A 383 0.89 3.17 6.49
N GLU A 384 0.26 3.08 7.65
CA GLU A 384 0.46 1.99 8.61
C GLU A 384 -0.80 1.73 9.44
N PHE A 385 -1.50 0.64 9.14
CA PHE A 385 -2.59 0.13 9.95
C PHE A 385 -2.05 -0.64 11.17
N GLN A 386 -1.61 0.11 12.19
CA GLN A 386 -1.13 -0.48 13.43
C GLN A 386 -2.29 -0.93 14.34
N TRP A 387 -2.99 -2.01 13.93
CA TRP A 387 -3.82 -2.75 14.88
C TRP A 387 -2.98 -3.20 16.08
N THR A 388 -3.58 -3.13 17.26
CA THR A 388 -2.91 -3.48 18.52
C THR A 388 -3.29 -4.90 18.89
N LEU A 389 -2.29 -5.78 19.03
CA LEU A 389 -2.50 -7.13 19.58
C LEU A 389 -2.61 -7.02 21.10
N LYS A 390 -3.70 -7.55 21.67
CA LYS A 390 -3.90 -7.65 23.12
C LYS A 390 -3.19 -8.88 23.69
N GLU A 391 -3.03 -8.93 25.01
CA GLU A 391 -2.35 -10.03 25.72
C GLU A 391 -3.03 -11.39 25.53
N ASP A 392 -4.36 -11.41 25.29
CA ASP A 392 -5.14 -12.60 24.97
C ASP A 392 -5.02 -13.05 23.49
N GLY A 393 -4.19 -12.37 22.70
CA GLY A 393 -4.03 -12.60 21.26
C GLY A 393 -5.17 -12.03 20.41
N THR A 394 -6.18 -11.37 20.98
CA THR A 394 -7.21 -10.70 20.18
C THR A 394 -6.67 -9.40 19.58
N VAL A 395 -7.18 -9.05 18.40
CA VAL A 395 -6.78 -7.83 17.69
C VAL A 395 -7.76 -6.72 18.00
N ASP A 396 -7.26 -5.60 18.52
CA ASP A 396 -8.06 -4.40 18.71
C ASP A 396 -8.24 -3.64 17.40
N THR A 397 -9.48 -3.64 16.90
CA THR A 397 -9.93 -2.88 15.74
C THR A 397 -10.65 -1.58 16.13
N GLY A 398 -10.81 -1.28 17.42
CA GLY A 398 -11.54 -0.11 17.92
C GLY A 398 -10.68 1.14 18.15
N SER A 399 -9.36 0.99 18.31
CA SER A 399 -8.42 2.09 18.60
C SER A 399 -7.44 2.38 17.44
N SER A 400 -7.92 2.28 16.20
CA SER A 400 -7.13 2.40 14.95
C SER A 400 -6.79 3.86 14.61
N LEU A 401 -5.92 4.47 15.43
CA LEU A 401 -5.11 5.60 14.98
C LEU A 401 -4.13 5.09 13.91
N GLU A 402 -4.17 5.67 12.71
CA GLU A 402 -3.11 5.50 11.72
C GLU A 402 -1.80 6.04 12.31
N ASN A 403 -0.69 5.31 12.14
CA ASN A 403 0.59 5.83 12.58
C ASN A 403 1.05 6.94 11.61
N THR A 404 1.12 8.17 12.13
CA THR A 404 1.57 9.36 11.39
C THR A 404 3.05 9.68 11.59
N ASP A 405 3.79 8.84 12.34
CA ASP A 405 5.25 8.89 12.41
C ASP A 405 5.91 8.69 11.03
N TYR A 406 7.23 8.85 10.97
CA TYR A 406 8.02 8.76 9.74
C TYR A 406 7.97 7.37 9.10
N CYS A 407 7.10 7.22 8.09
CA CYS A 407 7.18 6.18 7.08
C CYS A 407 8.06 6.67 5.91
N SER A 408 9.04 5.88 5.45
CA SER A 408 9.90 6.33 4.34
C SER A 408 9.15 6.39 3.01
N GLN A 409 9.61 7.24 2.09
CA GLN A 409 9.09 7.30 0.72
C GLN A 409 9.13 5.93 0.02
N PHE A 410 10.16 5.13 0.29
CA PHE A 410 10.31 3.79 -0.25
C PHE A 410 9.19 2.87 0.25
N GLU A 411 8.97 2.81 1.56
CA GLU A 411 7.92 1.98 2.17
C GLU A 411 6.53 2.39 1.67
N TRP A 412 6.25 3.70 1.62
CA TRP A 412 4.99 4.23 1.09
C TRP A 412 4.74 3.86 -0.38
N LEU A 413 5.72 4.10 -1.28
CA LEU A 413 5.58 3.75 -2.70
C LEU A 413 5.39 2.24 -2.90
N SER A 414 6.10 1.41 -2.13
CA SER A 414 6.04 -0.05 -2.24
C SER A 414 4.65 -0.65 -1.96
N LYS A 415 3.76 0.09 -1.28
CA LYS A 415 2.38 -0.30 -1.00
C LYS A 415 1.40 -0.04 -2.14
N GLY A 416 1.61 1.01 -2.95
CA GLY A 416 0.72 1.36 -4.06
C GLY A 416 1.13 0.81 -5.44
N MET A 417 2.41 0.53 -5.64
CA MET A 417 2.98 0.12 -6.93
C MET A 417 2.66 -1.33 -7.32
N ASP A 418 2.63 -1.61 -8.63
CA ASP A 418 2.60 -2.97 -9.19
C ASP A 418 3.95 -3.72 -9.04
N ALA A 419 4.00 -4.99 -9.41
CA ALA A 419 5.20 -5.83 -9.25
C ALA A 419 6.45 -5.31 -10.00
N GLU A 420 6.29 -4.71 -11.18
CA GLU A 420 7.39 -4.21 -12.00
C GLU A 420 7.89 -2.85 -11.51
N GLN A 421 6.96 -1.95 -11.19
CA GLN A 421 7.23 -0.67 -10.55
C GLN A 421 7.94 -0.86 -9.20
N VAL A 422 7.46 -1.80 -8.38
CA VAL A 422 8.12 -2.21 -7.12
C VAL A 422 9.54 -2.71 -7.37
N ASN A 423 9.78 -3.50 -8.42
CA ASN A 423 11.13 -3.95 -8.76
C ASN A 423 12.03 -2.77 -9.21
N CYS A 424 11.57 -1.79 -10.00
CA CYS A 424 12.38 -0.58 -10.28
C CYS A 424 12.71 0.19 -8.99
N LEU A 425 11.73 0.35 -8.10
CA LEU A 425 11.89 1.05 -6.82
C LEU A 425 12.96 0.39 -5.94
N VAL A 426 12.95 -0.95 -5.82
CA VAL A 426 13.94 -1.71 -5.05
C VAL A 426 15.34 -1.55 -5.64
N ARG A 427 15.51 -1.71 -6.96
CA ARG A 427 16.81 -1.51 -7.64
C ARG A 427 17.35 -0.11 -7.41
N THR A 428 16.49 0.90 -7.59
CA THR A 428 16.81 2.32 -7.41
C THR A 428 17.21 2.65 -5.97
N HIS A 429 16.52 2.06 -4.98
CA HIS A 429 16.78 2.25 -3.56
C HIS A 429 18.07 1.58 -3.10
N LEU A 430 18.33 0.34 -3.55
CA LEU A 430 19.55 -0.40 -3.25
C LEU A 430 20.77 0.01 -4.10
N GLY A 431 20.57 0.85 -5.12
CA GLY A 431 21.64 1.30 -6.03
C GLY A 431 22.11 0.22 -7.02
N ILE A 432 21.30 -0.82 -7.26
CA ILE A 432 21.59 -1.91 -8.18
C ILE A 432 21.50 -1.40 -9.62
N LYS A 433 22.63 -1.42 -10.34
CA LYS A 433 22.72 -1.03 -11.77
C LYS A 433 22.85 -2.24 -12.68
N ASP A 434 23.64 -3.21 -12.24
CA ASP A 434 23.97 -4.41 -13.01
C ASP A 434 23.21 -5.61 -12.44
N SER A 435 22.17 -6.05 -13.17
CA SER A 435 21.45 -7.28 -12.89
C SER A 435 20.94 -7.87 -14.19
N LYS A 436 20.94 -9.20 -14.30
CA LYS A 436 20.37 -9.94 -15.44
C LYS A 436 18.89 -9.60 -15.68
N ARG A 437 18.22 -9.13 -14.62
CA ARG A 437 16.78 -8.78 -14.56
C ARG A 437 16.49 -7.34 -15.03
N ILE A 438 17.51 -6.60 -15.47
CA ILE A 438 17.44 -5.23 -16.05
C ILE A 438 17.59 -5.26 -17.58
N GLN A 439 18.07 -6.37 -18.16
CA GLN A 439 18.40 -6.51 -19.59
C GLN A 439 17.38 -7.36 -20.37
N GLY A 440 16.22 -7.66 -19.79
CA GLY A 440 15.11 -8.40 -20.40
C GLY A 440 13.96 -7.49 -20.76
#